data_AF-A0A0A9W4K7-F1
#
_entry.id   AF-A0A0A9W4K7-F1
#
_cell.length_a   1.000
_cell.length_b   1.000
_cell.length_c   1.000
_cell.angle_alpha   90.00
_cell.angle_beta   90.00
_cell.angle_gamma   90.00
#
_symmetry.space_group_name_H-M   'P 1'
#
loop_
_entity.id
_entity.type
_entity.pdbx_description
1 polymer ?
#
loop_
_entity_poly.entity_id
_entity_poly.type
_entity_poly.pdbx_seq_one_letter_code
_entity_poly.pdbx_strand_id
1 'polypeptide(L)'
;PEVSTLLCFAVRTAQSGKLHIIEVGQPPAGNSPYPKKSVDVLFPVDAKNDFPVAMQVSDQYKIVYLITKYGYIHLYDLESATCLYMNRISGDTIFVTAPHEATGGIIGVNRKGQVLSVTVDENAIIPHIINVLGNPDLAMKIAARNGLGGAEELFLKKFENLFDNGKYAEAARMAATSPKDVLRTPLTIQKFQKLPISQGQTSPLLQYFAILLDQNRLNKYESLELSRPVLAQNKKHLIEKWLLEDKLDCSEELGDLIKQFDPSLALSVYLRANVPHKVVLCFAEAGNFQKLFLYAKKVGYTPDYVSLLRTLARQNPEQAGNFAQMITKEDEEVSDLGQIVDVLMEYNLVQQSTAFLLDVLKHNRPEEGPLQTRLLEINLNAAPQVADAILGNDMFSHYDKMHIAQLCEKAGLLQRALQNYTDLYDIKRAVVQTHLINSDWLVGYLEPYRANTLMSASKQC
;
A
#
# COMPACT_ATOMS: atom_id res chain seq x y z
N PRO A 1 20.90 -19.49 6.29
CA PRO A 1 21.64 -20.38 7.21
C PRO A 1 20.64 -21.36 7.81
N GLU A 2 20.97 -22.65 7.80
CA GLU A 2 20.09 -23.71 8.31
C GLU A 2 20.24 -23.85 9.84
N VAL A 3 19.28 -24.49 10.50
CA VAL A 3 19.29 -24.65 11.97
C VAL A 3 20.36 -25.67 12.39
N SER A 4 21.23 -25.28 13.34
CA SER A 4 22.20 -26.19 14.00
C SER A 4 21.65 -26.70 15.33
N THR A 5 21.93 -27.97 15.65
CA THR A 5 21.52 -28.60 16.90
C THR A 5 22.66 -28.57 17.92
N LEU A 6 22.43 -27.94 19.07
CA LEU A 6 23.41 -27.85 20.16
C LEU A 6 22.99 -28.72 21.35
N LEU A 7 23.96 -29.45 21.92
CA LEU A 7 23.83 -30.11 23.22
C LEU A 7 24.55 -29.29 24.28
N CYS A 8 23.80 -28.87 25.30
CA CYS A 8 24.30 -28.17 26.47
C CYS A 8 24.24 -29.11 27.68
N PHE A 9 25.34 -29.26 28.41
CA PHE A 9 25.36 -30.00 29.67
C PHE A 9 26.41 -29.45 30.63
N ALA A 10 26.13 -29.57 31.92
CA ALA A 10 27.07 -29.17 32.96
C ALA A 10 27.33 -30.33 33.91
N VAL A 11 28.57 -30.47 34.34
CA VAL A 11 29.02 -31.53 35.26
C VAL A 11 29.94 -30.95 36.31
N ARG A 12 29.82 -31.42 37.55
CA ARG A 12 30.80 -31.15 38.59
C ARG A 12 31.59 -32.42 38.88
N THR A 13 32.90 -32.33 38.74
CA THR A 13 33.85 -33.38 39.13
C THR A 13 34.51 -33.00 40.46
N ALA A 14 35.35 -33.89 41.01
CA ALA A 14 36.13 -33.60 42.22
C ALA A 14 37.07 -32.38 42.05
N GLN A 15 37.41 -32.00 40.82
CA GLN A 15 38.40 -30.97 40.50
C GLN A 15 37.74 -29.63 40.12
N SER A 16 36.68 -29.66 39.31
CA SER A 16 36.00 -28.45 38.84
C SER A 16 34.57 -28.73 38.36
N GLY A 17 33.77 -27.67 38.31
CA GLY A 17 32.52 -27.62 37.56
C GLY A 17 32.75 -27.12 36.14
N LYS A 18 32.17 -27.79 35.13
CA LYS A 18 32.28 -27.37 33.73
C LYS A 18 30.91 -27.31 33.07
N LEU A 19 30.72 -26.31 32.23
CA LEU A 19 29.63 -26.22 31.24
C LEU A 19 30.22 -26.50 29.86
N HIS A 20 29.55 -27.38 29.12
CA HIS A 20 29.89 -27.73 27.75
C HIS A 20 28.73 -27.38 26.81
N ILE A 21 29.07 -26.76 25.69
CA ILE A 21 28.16 -26.48 24.58
C ILE A 21 28.80 -27.04 23.32
N ILE A 22 28.16 -28.03 22.70
CA ILE A 22 28.68 -28.73 21.52
C ILE A 22 27.60 -28.83 20.45
N GLU A 23 27.99 -28.73 19.18
CA GLU A 23 27.10 -29.09 18.09
C GLU A 23 27.04 -30.60 17.93
N VAL A 24 25.83 -31.09 17.66
CA VAL A 24 25.54 -32.52 17.50
C VAL A 24 25.21 -32.78 16.04
N GLY A 25 25.93 -33.75 15.46
CA GLY A 25 25.76 -34.14 14.06
C GLY A 25 26.70 -33.39 13.11
N GLN A 26 26.45 -33.57 11.82
CA GLN A 26 27.19 -32.83 10.79
C GLN A 26 26.54 -31.46 10.60
N PRO A 27 27.35 -30.37 10.50
CA PRO A 27 26.83 -29.06 10.15
C PRO A 27 26.06 -29.13 8.83
N PRO A 28 24.89 -28.47 8.72
CA PRO A 28 24.17 -28.37 7.47
C PRO A 28 25.03 -27.79 6.34
N ALA A 29 24.74 -28.18 5.09
CA ALA A 29 25.46 -27.66 3.93
C ALA A 29 25.37 -26.12 3.88
N GLY A 30 26.52 -25.44 3.84
CA GLY A 30 26.60 -23.97 3.86
C GLY A 30 26.74 -23.35 5.25
N ASN A 31 26.62 -24.11 6.34
CA ASN A 31 26.93 -23.63 7.69
C ASN A 31 28.40 -23.84 8.04
N SER A 32 28.95 -22.95 8.89
CA SER A 32 30.22 -23.19 9.57
C SER A 32 29.97 -23.96 10.88
N PRO A 33 30.83 -24.92 11.25
CA PRO A 33 30.65 -25.70 12.48
C PRO A 33 30.73 -24.80 13.72
N TYR A 34 29.88 -25.07 14.70
CA TYR A 34 29.93 -24.37 15.98
C TYR A 34 31.17 -24.83 16.78
N PRO A 35 32.04 -23.91 17.21
CA PRO A 35 33.24 -24.26 17.96
C PRO A 35 32.85 -24.68 19.39
N LYS A 36 33.16 -25.93 19.76
CA LYS A 36 32.93 -26.47 21.11
C LYS A 36 33.37 -25.47 22.19
N LYS A 37 32.45 -25.17 23.10
CA LYS A 37 32.72 -24.34 24.28
C LYS A 37 32.86 -25.21 25.53
N SER A 38 33.81 -24.85 26.37
CA SER A 38 34.00 -25.42 27.70
C SER A 38 34.45 -24.32 28.65
N VAL A 39 33.62 -24.02 29.64
CA VAL A 39 33.86 -22.96 30.63
C VAL A 39 33.67 -23.50 32.03
N ASP A 40 34.31 -22.85 33.01
CA ASP A 40 34.13 -23.19 34.41
C ASP A 40 32.77 -22.73 34.95
N VAL A 41 32.11 -23.62 35.68
CA VAL A 41 30.93 -23.29 36.48
C VAL A 41 31.43 -23.02 37.90
N LEU A 42 31.33 -21.77 38.33
CA LEU A 42 31.81 -21.35 39.65
C LEU A 42 30.87 -21.88 40.74
N PHE A 43 31.42 -22.53 41.75
CA PHE A 43 30.71 -22.92 42.97
C PHE A 43 31.33 -22.18 44.15
N PRO A 44 30.54 -21.52 45.01
CA PRO A 44 31.06 -20.89 46.23
C PRO A 44 31.79 -21.90 47.12
N VAL A 45 32.79 -21.44 47.89
CA VAL A 45 33.64 -22.29 48.74
C VAL A 45 32.81 -23.08 49.77
N ASP A 46 31.72 -22.49 50.26
CA ASP A 46 30.81 -23.11 51.23
C ASP A 46 29.88 -24.16 50.59
N ALA A 47 29.81 -24.21 49.26
CA ALA A 47 28.95 -25.11 48.49
C ALA A 47 29.72 -26.33 47.98
N LYS A 48 30.52 -27.00 48.84
CA LYS A 48 31.42 -28.11 48.45
C LYS A 48 30.71 -29.30 47.78
N ASN A 49 29.50 -29.64 48.24
CA ASN A 49 28.70 -30.77 47.72
C ASN A 49 27.58 -30.33 46.78
N ASP A 50 27.60 -29.08 46.32
CA ASP A 50 26.62 -28.58 45.36
C ASP A 50 26.92 -29.12 43.95
N PHE A 51 25.94 -29.22 43.06
CA PHE A 51 26.15 -29.69 41.70
C PHE A 51 24.99 -29.27 40.80
N PRO A 52 25.17 -29.23 39.46
CA PRO A 52 24.08 -28.93 38.53
C PRO A 52 22.96 -29.96 38.63
N VAL A 53 21.71 -29.51 38.75
CA VAL A 53 20.52 -30.39 38.85
C VAL A 53 19.58 -30.23 37.67
N ALA A 54 19.42 -29.01 37.17
CA ALA A 54 18.55 -28.74 36.04
C ALA A 54 19.17 -27.70 35.10
N MET A 55 18.88 -27.86 33.81
CA MET A 55 19.30 -26.93 32.77
C MET A 55 18.14 -26.71 31.80
N GLN A 56 17.91 -25.46 31.42
CA GLN A 56 16.98 -25.07 30.36
C GLN A 56 17.66 -24.03 29.46
N VAL A 57 17.37 -24.05 28.16
CA VAL A 57 17.92 -23.09 27.21
C VAL A 57 16.79 -22.24 26.66
N SER A 58 16.92 -20.93 26.75
CA SER A 58 15.97 -19.99 26.17
C SER A 58 16.13 -19.94 24.66
N ASP A 59 15.09 -20.28 23.92
CA ASP A 59 15.08 -20.03 22.48
C ASP A 59 14.94 -18.55 22.12
N GLN A 60 14.28 -17.77 22.97
CA GLN A 60 14.07 -16.33 22.75
C GLN A 60 15.38 -15.54 22.91
N TYR A 61 16.13 -15.77 23.99
CA TYR A 61 17.32 -14.97 24.31
C TYR A 61 18.65 -15.67 24.01
N LYS A 62 18.60 -16.96 23.66
CA LYS A 62 19.78 -17.83 23.51
C LYS A 62 20.66 -17.79 24.76
N ILE A 63 20.04 -17.99 25.91
CA ILE A 63 20.67 -18.02 27.24
C ILE A 63 20.41 -19.37 27.90
N VAL A 64 21.46 -19.95 28.50
CA VAL A 64 21.40 -21.19 29.27
C VAL A 64 21.12 -20.85 30.74
N TYR A 65 20.02 -21.35 31.28
CA TYR A 65 19.70 -21.34 32.70
C TYR A 65 20.16 -22.65 33.34
N LEU A 66 20.97 -22.54 34.40
CA LEU A 66 21.48 -23.68 35.15
C LEU A 66 21.13 -23.52 36.63
N ILE A 67 20.40 -24.50 37.17
CA ILE A 67 20.06 -24.57 38.59
C ILE A 67 20.89 -25.64 39.27
N THR A 68 21.46 -25.31 40.42
CA THR A 68 22.23 -26.23 41.26
C THR A 68 21.40 -26.82 42.41
N LYS A 69 21.92 -27.88 43.04
CA LYS A 69 21.30 -28.57 44.16
C LYS A 69 21.02 -27.64 45.34
N TYR A 70 21.89 -26.68 45.61
CA TYR A 70 21.79 -25.74 46.73
C TYR A 70 20.95 -24.49 46.39
N GLY A 71 20.33 -24.46 45.20
CA GLY A 71 19.40 -23.40 44.80
C GLY A 71 20.07 -22.17 44.20
N TYR A 72 21.30 -22.30 43.67
CA TYR A 72 21.91 -21.27 42.84
C TYR A 72 21.36 -21.35 41.42
N ILE A 73 21.15 -20.18 40.82
CA ILE A 73 20.89 -20.02 39.39
C ILE A 73 22.15 -19.43 38.74
N HIS A 74 22.49 -19.94 37.56
CA HIS A 74 23.52 -19.38 36.69
C HIS A 74 22.93 -19.13 35.31
N LEU A 75 23.26 -18.00 34.71
CA LEU A 75 22.90 -17.65 33.34
C LEU A 75 24.18 -17.61 32.51
N TYR A 76 24.19 -18.28 31.36
CA TYR A 76 25.29 -18.25 30.41
C TYR A 76 24.80 -17.88 29.00
N ASP A 77 25.58 -17.10 28.27
CA ASP A 77 25.34 -16.89 26.84
C ASP A 77 25.57 -18.19 26.05
N LEU A 78 24.62 -18.61 25.22
CA LEU A 78 24.71 -19.86 24.46
C LEU A 78 25.83 -19.85 23.41
N GLU A 79 26.15 -18.68 22.84
CA GLU A 79 27.14 -18.58 21.75
C GLU A 79 28.58 -18.63 22.27
N SER A 80 28.87 -17.88 23.33
CA SER A 80 30.23 -17.75 23.89
C SER A 80 30.47 -18.61 25.14
N ALA A 81 29.42 -19.13 25.77
CA ALA A 81 29.44 -19.71 27.11
C ALA A 81 29.87 -18.73 28.23
N THR A 82 29.83 -17.41 27.97
CA THR A 82 30.18 -16.41 28.99
C THR A 82 29.13 -16.41 30.10
N CYS A 83 29.56 -16.43 31.37
CA CYS A 83 28.66 -16.30 32.52
C CYS A 83 28.11 -14.87 32.61
N LEU A 84 26.79 -14.73 32.60
CA LEU A 84 26.08 -13.45 32.64
C LEU A 84 25.66 -13.06 34.06
N TYR A 85 25.19 -14.04 34.83
CA TYR A 85 24.65 -13.81 36.16
C TYR A 85 24.72 -15.08 37.02
N MET A 86 24.90 -14.90 38.31
CA MET A 86 24.88 -15.97 39.30
C MET A 86 24.39 -15.45 40.65
N ASN A 87 23.41 -16.14 41.23
CA ASN A 87 22.88 -15.81 42.56
C ASN A 87 22.17 -17.01 43.19
N ARG A 88 21.94 -16.97 44.50
CA ARG A 88 21.13 -17.97 45.20
C ARG A 88 19.67 -17.51 45.23
N ILE A 89 18.79 -18.29 44.60
CA ILE A 89 17.35 -17.99 44.49
C ILE A 89 16.48 -18.81 45.44
N SER A 90 17.02 -19.91 45.99
CA SER A 90 16.30 -20.76 46.93
C SER A 90 17.23 -21.29 48.00
N GLY A 91 16.74 -21.32 49.25
CA GLY A 91 17.42 -22.03 50.35
C GLY A 91 17.31 -23.55 50.22
N ASP A 92 16.25 -24.02 49.54
CA ASP A 92 15.89 -25.42 49.39
C ASP A 92 16.08 -25.88 47.94
N THR A 93 16.34 -27.18 47.73
CA THR A 93 16.50 -27.74 46.39
C THR A 93 15.24 -27.54 45.55
N ILE A 94 15.42 -26.97 44.36
CA ILE A 94 14.45 -26.98 43.26
C ILE A 94 14.55 -28.34 42.59
N PHE A 95 13.56 -29.21 42.82
CA PHE A 95 13.67 -30.63 42.46
C PHE A 95 13.00 -30.96 41.12
N VAL A 96 12.16 -30.07 40.61
CA VAL A 96 11.52 -30.18 39.30
C VAL A 96 11.56 -28.82 38.62
N THR A 97 11.84 -28.81 37.33
CA THR A 97 11.90 -27.61 36.50
C THR A 97 11.29 -27.88 35.13
N ALA A 98 10.77 -26.83 34.51
CA ALA A 98 10.32 -26.83 33.13
C ALA A 98 10.75 -25.52 32.44
N PRO A 99 10.81 -25.47 31.11
CA PRO A 99 10.91 -24.20 30.40
C PRO A 99 9.68 -23.34 30.71
N HIS A 100 9.88 -22.04 30.89
CA HIS A 100 8.79 -21.08 31.05
C HIS A 100 8.56 -20.33 29.74
N GLU A 101 7.80 -20.94 28.83
CA GLU A 101 7.62 -20.50 27.44
C GLU A 101 7.17 -19.03 27.33
N ALA A 102 6.23 -18.60 28.17
CA ALA A 102 5.66 -17.24 28.12
C ALA A 102 6.69 -16.11 28.32
N THR A 103 7.80 -16.39 29.01
CA THR A 103 8.83 -15.38 29.30
C THR A 103 10.20 -15.76 28.74
N GLY A 104 10.33 -16.89 28.05
CA GLY A 104 11.63 -17.44 27.63
C GLY A 104 12.56 -17.80 28.80
N GLY A 105 12.00 -18.11 29.97
CA GLY A 105 12.71 -18.35 31.23
C GLY A 105 12.71 -19.81 31.69
N ILE A 106 12.97 -20.01 32.98
CA ILE A 106 12.86 -21.30 33.68
C ILE A 106 11.86 -21.19 34.84
N ILE A 107 11.04 -22.20 35.03
CA ILE A 107 10.12 -22.33 36.17
C ILE A 107 10.44 -23.62 36.94
N GLY A 108 10.35 -23.59 38.26
CA GLY A 108 10.60 -24.77 39.09
C GLY A 108 9.94 -24.73 40.45
N VAL A 109 9.86 -25.90 41.09
CA VAL A 109 9.27 -26.05 42.43
C VAL A 109 10.33 -26.55 43.40
N ASN A 110 10.43 -25.88 44.55
CA ASN A 110 11.34 -26.28 45.61
C ASN A 110 10.68 -27.18 46.66
N ARG A 111 11.48 -27.79 47.54
CA ARG A 111 10.99 -28.71 48.59
C ARG A 111 10.02 -28.09 49.60
N LYS A 112 9.94 -26.76 49.68
CA LYS A 112 8.95 -26.05 50.51
C LYS A 112 7.63 -25.79 49.78
N GLY A 113 7.50 -26.23 48.53
CA GLY A 113 6.32 -25.98 47.72
C GLY A 113 6.26 -24.59 47.09
N GLN A 114 7.35 -23.82 47.12
CA GLN A 114 7.39 -22.53 46.43
C GLN A 114 7.58 -22.77 44.93
N VAL A 115 6.75 -22.11 44.12
CA VAL A 115 6.89 -22.05 42.68
C VAL A 115 7.71 -20.80 42.34
N LEU A 116 8.90 -21.00 41.79
CA LEU A 116 9.86 -19.94 41.47
C LEU A 116 10.03 -19.88 39.95
N SER A 117 10.07 -18.68 39.38
CA SER A 117 10.43 -18.46 37.99
C SER A 117 11.60 -17.47 37.90
N VAL A 118 12.47 -17.69 36.92
CA VAL A 118 13.57 -16.79 36.58
C VAL A 118 13.54 -16.55 35.08
N THR A 119 13.60 -15.28 34.68
CA THR A 119 13.73 -14.87 33.29
C THR A 119 14.67 -13.67 33.16
N VAL A 120 15.05 -13.36 31.93
CA VAL A 120 15.83 -12.19 31.57
C VAL A 120 14.96 -10.93 31.70
N ASP A 121 15.47 -9.92 32.39
CA ASP A 121 14.91 -8.57 32.34
C ASP A 121 15.48 -7.85 31.10
N GLU A 122 14.65 -7.67 30.08
CA GLU A 122 15.02 -7.04 28.81
C GLU A 122 15.57 -5.62 28.96
N ASN A 123 15.17 -4.88 30.01
CA ASN A 123 15.62 -3.51 30.24
C ASN A 123 16.95 -3.44 31.00
N ALA A 124 17.25 -4.46 31.81
CA ALA A 124 18.42 -4.45 32.70
C ALA A 124 19.59 -5.29 32.17
N ILE A 125 19.35 -6.31 31.33
CA ILE A 125 20.39 -7.26 30.91
C ILE A 125 21.53 -6.57 30.15
N ILE A 126 21.23 -5.66 29.23
CA ILE A 126 22.24 -4.95 28.44
C ILE A 126 23.05 -3.99 29.31
N PRO A 127 22.44 -3.08 30.11
CA PRO A 127 23.17 -2.26 31.08
C PRO A 127 24.01 -3.07 32.06
N HIS A 128 23.52 -4.22 32.52
CA HIS A 128 24.26 -5.12 33.43
C HIS A 128 25.52 -5.66 32.77
N ILE A 129 25.43 -6.15 31.53
CA ILE A 129 26.60 -6.68 30.80
C ILE A 129 27.63 -5.56 30.55
N ILE A 130 27.19 -4.34 30.26
CA ILE A 130 28.08 -3.19 30.02
C ILE A 130 28.77 -2.75 31.31
N ASN A 131 27.99 -2.45 32.34
CA ASN A 131 28.48 -1.73 33.52
C ASN A 131 29.01 -2.65 34.62
N VAL A 132 28.42 -3.85 34.78
CA VAL A 132 28.79 -4.79 35.85
C VAL A 132 29.78 -5.83 35.35
N LEU A 133 29.52 -6.43 34.17
CA LEU A 133 30.45 -7.40 33.59
C LEU A 133 31.61 -6.75 32.81
N GLY A 134 31.50 -5.46 32.46
CA GLY A 134 32.53 -4.75 31.71
C GLY A 134 32.75 -5.28 30.30
N ASN A 135 31.73 -5.86 29.66
CA ASN A 135 31.84 -6.54 28.37
C ASN A 135 30.93 -5.93 27.29
N PRO A 136 31.27 -4.74 26.76
CA PRO A 136 30.42 -4.04 25.79
C PRO A 136 30.27 -4.79 24.45
N ASP A 137 31.27 -5.59 24.03
CA ASP A 137 31.17 -6.38 22.81
C ASP A 137 30.13 -7.51 22.93
N LEU A 138 30.06 -8.18 24.09
CA LEU A 138 29.01 -9.16 24.37
C LEU A 138 27.63 -8.50 24.43
N ALA A 139 27.54 -7.32 25.05
CA ALA A 139 26.31 -6.56 25.12
C ALA A 139 25.77 -6.21 23.72
N MET A 140 26.62 -5.72 22.80
CA MET A 140 26.23 -5.46 21.42
C MET A 140 25.76 -6.72 20.68
N LYS A 141 26.45 -7.86 20.86
CA LYS A 141 26.05 -9.13 20.24
C LYS A 141 24.69 -9.63 20.73
N ILE A 142 24.47 -9.60 22.04
CA ILE A 142 23.19 -10.02 22.65
C ILE A 142 22.06 -9.06 22.25
N ALA A 143 22.33 -7.74 22.23
CA ALA A 143 21.36 -6.74 21.80
C ALA A 143 20.95 -6.92 20.34
N ALA A 144 21.90 -7.10 19.42
CA ALA A 144 21.60 -7.34 18.00
C ALA A 144 20.90 -8.68 17.77
N ARG A 145 21.37 -9.76 18.40
CA ARG A 145 20.83 -11.12 18.20
C ARG A 145 19.39 -11.26 18.69
N ASN A 146 19.04 -10.57 19.77
CA ASN A 146 17.75 -10.71 20.45
C ASN A 146 16.86 -9.46 20.33
N GLY A 147 17.27 -8.42 19.59
CA GLY A 147 16.49 -7.18 19.43
C GLY A 147 16.32 -6.34 20.70
N LEU A 148 17.23 -6.47 21.68
CA LEU A 148 17.14 -5.78 22.96
C LEU A 148 17.66 -4.34 22.87
N GLY A 149 17.05 -3.44 23.66
CA GLY A 149 17.50 -2.05 23.78
C GLY A 149 18.65 -1.87 24.78
N GLY A 150 19.17 -0.65 24.91
CA GLY A 150 20.19 -0.28 25.90
C GLY A 150 21.64 -0.34 25.39
N ALA A 151 21.85 -0.65 24.11
CA ALA A 151 23.18 -0.64 23.46
C ALA A 151 23.30 0.44 22.37
N GLU A 152 22.32 1.33 22.22
CA GLU A 152 22.20 2.30 21.13
C GLU A 152 23.45 3.17 20.99
N GLU A 153 23.96 3.68 22.11
CA GLU A 153 25.17 4.51 22.15
C GLU A 153 26.42 3.74 21.71
N LEU A 154 26.51 2.44 22.01
CA LEU A 154 27.63 1.59 21.58
C LEU A 154 27.60 1.37 20.07
N PHE A 155 26.41 1.14 19.48
CA PHE A 155 26.25 1.03 18.03
C PHE A 155 26.64 2.33 17.32
N LEU A 156 26.21 3.48 17.85
CA LEU A 156 26.58 4.80 17.31
C LEU A 156 28.09 5.04 17.37
N LYS A 157 28.73 4.87 18.53
CA LYS A 157 30.18 5.06 18.68
C LYS A 157 30.99 4.14 17.78
N LYS A 158 30.59 2.86 17.68
CA LYS A 158 31.26 1.88 16.82
C LYS A 158 31.06 2.21 15.34
N PHE A 159 29.86 2.64 14.95
CA PHE A 159 29.59 3.12 13.60
C PHE A 159 30.47 4.32 13.25
N GLU A 160 30.54 5.33 14.11
CA GLU A 160 31.35 6.53 13.88
C GLU A 160 32.83 6.20 13.77
N ASN A 161 33.35 5.35 14.66
CA ASN A 161 34.74 4.88 14.57
C ASN A 161 35.03 4.16 13.24
N LEU A 162 34.14 3.28 12.78
CA LEU A 162 34.30 2.61 11.48
C LEU A 162 34.22 3.60 10.32
N PHE A 163 33.32 4.57 10.41
CA PHE A 163 33.08 5.57 9.37
C PHE A 163 34.27 6.53 9.23
N ASP A 164 34.81 7.02 10.35
CA ASP A 164 35.95 7.93 10.40
C ASP A 164 37.25 7.24 9.94
N ASN A 165 37.36 5.93 10.16
CA ASN A 165 38.47 5.10 9.67
C ASN A 165 38.32 4.68 8.19
N GLY A 166 37.31 5.17 7.47
CA GLY A 166 37.10 4.85 6.05
C GLY A 166 36.60 3.43 5.79
N LYS A 167 36.19 2.68 6.82
CA LYS A 167 35.67 1.31 6.72
C LYS A 167 34.17 1.29 6.42
N TYR A 168 33.78 1.89 5.31
CA TYR A 168 32.37 2.11 4.94
C TYR A 168 31.54 0.83 4.83
N ALA A 169 32.12 -0.26 4.32
CA ALA A 169 31.43 -1.55 4.22
C ALA A 169 31.07 -2.14 5.60
N GLU A 170 31.96 -2.00 6.58
CA GLU A 170 31.73 -2.49 7.95
C GLU A 170 30.75 -1.57 8.69
N ALA A 171 30.84 -0.26 8.48
CA ALA A 171 29.88 0.70 9.00
C ALA A 171 28.46 0.43 8.46
N ALA A 172 28.33 0.12 7.16
CA ALA A 172 27.06 -0.26 6.57
C ALA A 172 26.49 -1.57 7.16
N ARG A 173 27.33 -2.59 7.35
CA ARG A 173 26.91 -3.82 8.05
C ARG A 173 26.46 -3.55 9.48
N MET A 174 27.17 -2.70 10.21
CA MET A 174 26.78 -2.29 11.56
C MET A 174 25.40 -1.65 11.57
N ALA A 175 25.11 -0.79 10.58
CA ALA A 175 23.80 -0.17 10.45
C ALA A 175 22.69 -1.17 10.13
N ALA A 176 22.96 -2.13 9.24
CA ALA A 176 22.01 -3.17 8.86
C ALA A 176 21.67 -4.14 10.02
N THR A 177 22.60 -4.39 10.93
CA THR A 177 22.40 -5.27 12.11
C THR A 177 22.06 -4.52 13.40
N SER A 178 21.84 -3.20 13.32
CA SER A 178 21.56 -2.41 14.52
C SER A 178 20.19 -2.77 15.12
N PRO A 179 20.06 -2.94 16.45
CA PRO A 179 18.79 -3.24 17.07
C PRO A 179 17.82 -2.07 16.88
N LYS A 180 16.54 -2.37 16.65
CA LYS A 180 15.45 -1.39 16.48
C LYS A 180 15.77 -0.28 15.46
N ASP A 181 16.54 -0.59 14.43
CA ASP A 181 16.87 0.32 13.33
C ASP A 181 17.55 1.65 13.76
N VAL A 182 18.26 1.66 14.90
CA VAL A 182 18.90 2.86 15.48
C VAL A 182 19.83 3.57 14.50
N LEU A 183 20.50 2.82 13.63
CA LEU A 183 21.41 3.34 12.62
C LEU A 183 20.77 3.45 11.22
N ARG A 184 19.53 2.99 11.02
CA ARG A 184 18.82 3.06 9.74
C ARG A 184 17.96 4.31 9.65
N THR A 185 18.64 5.45 9.80
CA THR A 185 18.01 6.78 9.87
C THR A 185 18.41 7.63 8.68
N PRO A 186 17.64 8.70 8.36
CA PRO A 186 18.01 9.67 7.34
C PRO A 186 19.41 10.27 7.56
N LEU A 187 19.82 10.46 8.82
CA LEU A 187 21.14 10.99 9.17
C LEU A 187 22.28 10.07 8.70
N THR A 188 22.13 8.76 8.85
CA THR A 188 23.11 7.79 8.37
C THR A 188 23.25 7.85 6.85
N ILE A 189 22.12 7.92 6.13
CA ILE A 189 22.11 8.03 4.67
C ILE A 189 22.80 9.32 4.23
N GLN A 190 22.50 10.45 4.89
CA GLN A 190 23.16 11.73 4.60
C GLN A 190 24.68 11.68 4.83
N LYS A 191 25.15 10.95 5.86
CA LYS A 191 26.60 10.74 6.06
C LYS A 191 27.21 10.03 4.84
N PHE A 192 26.58 8.96 4.34
CA PHE A 192 27.06 8.25 3.14
C PHE A 192 26.94 9.09 1.85
N GLN A 193 25.91 9.92 1.71
CA GLN A 193 25.70 10.79 0.54
C GLN A 193 26.79 11.86 0.38
N LYS A 194 27.34 12.36 1.50
CA LYS A 194 28.38 13.40 1.50
C LYS A 194 29.77 12.89 1.08
N LEU A 195 29.95 11.57 0.98
CA LEU A 195 31.25 10.99 0.64
C LEU A 195 31.59 11.21 -0.85
N PRO A 196 32.83 11.58 -1.17
CA PRO A 196 33.25 11.75 -2.56
C PRO A 196 33.25 10.41 -3.31
N ILE A 197 32.80 10.43 -4.55
CA ILE A 197 32.82 9.26 -5.43
C ILE A 197 34.17 9.21 -6.14
N SER A 198 35.01 8.23 -5.78
CA SER A 198 36.28 7.99 -6.46
C SER A 198 36.06 7.29 -7.80
N GLN A 199 36.76 7.71 -8.86
CA GLN A 199 36.61 7.13 -10.20
C GLN A 199 36.92 5.62 -10.18
N GLY A 200 35.97 4.81 -10.66
CA GLY A 200 36.10 3.35 -10.75
C GLY A 200 35.68 2.55 -9.51
N GLN A 201 35.37 3.20 -8.37
CA GLN A 201 34.82 2.52 -7.19
C GLN A 201 33.30 2.67 -7.09
N THR A 202 32.63 1.63 -6.57
CA THR A 202 31.20 1.71 -6.23
C THR A 202 30.99 2.75 -5.14
N SER A 203 30.00 3.63 -5.32
CA SER A 203 29.66 4.65 -4.32
C SER A 203 29.42 4.00 -2.95
N PRO A 204 29.99 4.54 -1.85
CA PRO A 204 29.74 4.05 -0.49
C PRO A 204 28.24 3.98 -0.14
N LEU A 205 27.44 4.90 -0.68
CA LEU A 205 25.99 4.90 -0.53
C LEU A 205 25.33 3.68 -1.20
N LEU A 206 25.76 3.32 -2.41
CA LEU A 206 25.26 2.12 -3.09
C LEU A 206 25.71 0.85 -2.37
N GLN A 207 26.91 0.84 -1.78
CA GLN A 207 27.36 -0.27 -0.95
C GLN A 207 26.51 -0.42 0.32
N TYR A 208 26.14 0.70 0.95
CA TYR A 208 25.22 0.72 2.08
C TYR A 208 23.87 0.08 1.73
N PHE A 209 23.24 0.51 0.63
CA PHE A 209 21.97 -0.07 0.18
C PHE A 209 22.08 -1.52 -0.26
N ALA A 210 23.18 -1.93 -0.91
CA ALA A 210 23.38 -3.32 -1.29
C ALA A 210 23.41 -4.25 -0.07
N ILE A 211 24.14 -3.85 0.99
CA ILE A 211 24.20 -4.61 2.25
C ILE A 211 22.82 -4.68 2.92
N LEU A 212 22.07 -3.57 2.91
CA LEU A 212 20.72 -3.55 3.45
C LEU A 212 19.76 -4.46 2.68
N LEU A 213 19.78 -4.42 1.34
CA LEU A 213 18.91 -5.25 0.49
C LEU A 213 19.16 -6.75 0.69
N ASP A 214 20.42 -7.14 0.94
CA ASP A 214 20.77 -8.53 1.23
C ASP A 214 20.18 -9.03 2.55
N GLN A 215 20.12 -8.17 3.57
CA GLN A 215 19.75 -8.55 4.94
C GLN A 215 18.28 -8.25 5.29
N ASN A 216 17.75 -7.13 4.82
CA ASN A 216 16.52 -6.53 5.28
C ASN A 216 15.68 -5.97 4.12
N ARG A 217 14.41 -5.68 4.42
CA ARG A 217 13.57 -4.82 3.57
C ARG A 217 13.89 -3.36 3.86
N LEU A 218 14.05 -2.53 2.82
CA LEU A 218 14.28 -1.10 2.95
C LEU A 218 13.02 -0.39 3.43
N ASN A 219 13.17 0.61 4.30
CA ASN A 219 12.08 1.48 4.73
C ASN A 219 11.72 2.51 3.64
N LYS A 220 10.65 3.30 3.84
CA LYS A 220 10.16 4.28 2.86
C LYS A 220 11.24 5.27 2.41
N TYR A 221 12.01 5.80 3.37
CA TYR A 221 13.04 6.80 3.09
C TYR A 221 14.23 6.18 2.34
N GLU A 222 14.71 5.02 2.79
CA GLU A 222 15.76 4.24 2.11
C GLU A 222 15.36 3.88 0.68
N SER A 223 14.12 3.42 0.48
CA SER A 223 13.60 3.03 -0.84
C SER A 223 13.57 4.21 -1.81
N LEU A 224 13.20 5.40 -1.32
CA LEU A 224 13.20 6.64 -2.10
C LEU A 224 14.62 7.05 -2.49
N GLU A 225 15.54 7.09 -1.52
CA GLU A 225 16.92 7.55 -1.73
C GLU A 225 17.75 6.57 -2.59
N LEU A 226 17.46 5.27 -2.54
CA LEU A 226 18.01 4.29 -3.47
C LEU A 226 17.46 4.48 -4.89
N SER A 227 16.16 4.76 -5.03
CA SER A 227 15.49 4.81 -6.33
C SER A 227 15.93 6.01 -7.18
N ARG A 228 16.22 7.16 -6.56
CA ARG A 228 16.70 8.38 -7.27
C ARG A 228 17.89 8.13 -8.19
N PRO A 229 19.06 7.63 -7.72
CA PRO A 229 20.21 7.39 -8.58
C PRO A 229 19.98 6.24 -9.58
N VAL A 230 19.17 5.24 -9.24
CA VAL A 230 18.87 4.10 -10.12
C VAL A 230 18.02 4.54 -11.30
N LEU A 231 17.02 5.38 -11.08
CA LEU A 231 16.18 5.98 -12.13
C LEU A 231 16.98 6.96 -13.00
N ALA A 232 17.83 7.79 -12.38
CA ALA A 232 18.70 8.72 -13.13
C ALA A 232 19.68 8.00 -14.07
N GLN A 233 20.10 6.79 -13.72
CA GLN A 233 20.93 5.92 -14.58
C GLN A 233 20.12 5.07 -15.56
N ASN A 234 18.80 5.26 -15.65
CA ASN A 234 17.88 4.47 -16.46
C ASN A 234 17.91 2.95 -16.18
N LYS A 235 18.20 2.56 -14.93
CA LYS A 235 18.28 1.15 -14.50
C LYS A 235 16.98 0.69 -13.82
N LYS A 236 15.82 1.04 -14.39
CA LYS A 236 14.50 0.74 -13.80
C LYS A 236 14.22 -0.75 -13.55
N HIS A 237 14.82 -1.64 -14.34
CA HIS A 237 14.75 -3.10 -14.15
C HIS A 237 15.21 -3.57 -12.76
N LEU A 238 16.09 -2.82 -12.08
CA LEU A 238 16.49 -3.14 -10.71
C LEU A 238 15.35 -2.87 -9.71
N ILE A 239 14.61 -1.77 -9.90
CA ILE A 239 13.46 -1.44 -9.06
C ILE A 239 12.35 -2.46 -9.26
N GLU A 240 12.09 -2.86 -10.51
CA GLU A 240 11.15 -3.95 -10.81
C GLU A 240 11.51 -5.24 -10.07
N LYS A 241 12.79 -5.64 -10.13
CA LYS A 241 13.29 -6.81 -9.40
C LYS A 241 13.06 -6.67 -7.89
N TRP A 242 13.45 -5.55 -7.28
CA TRP A 242 13.32 -5.35 -5.83
C TRP A 242 11.85 -5.24 -5.37
N LEU A 243 10.94 -4.75 -6.22
CA LEU A 243 9.50 -4.75 -5.95
C LEU A 243 8.88 -6.15 -6.01
N LEU A 244 9.41 -7.04 -6.86
CA LEU A 244 8.99 -8.44 -6.94
C LEU A 244 9.50 -9.25 -5.74
N GLU A 245 10.71 -8.94 -5.26
CA GLU A 245 11.33 -9.59 -4.10
C GLU A 245 10.85 -9.02 -2.73
N ASP A 246 9.86 -8.13 -2.71
CA ASP A 246 9.36 -7.40 -1.51
C ASP A 246 10.48 -6.71 -0.70
N LYS A 247 11.49 -6.18 -1.39
CA LYS A 247 12.67 -5.54 -0.78
C LYS A 247 12.51 -4.04 -0.53
N LEU A 248 11.51 -3.41 -1.14
CA LEU A 248 11.23 -1.98 -1.01
C LEU A 248 9.93 -1.74 -0.22
N ASP A 249 9.96 -0.75 0.67
CA ASP A 249 8.74 -0.22 1.27
C ASP A 249 8.15 0.87 0.36
N CYS A 250 6.92 0.64 -0.08
CA CYS A 250 6.27 1.46 -1.10
C CYS A 250 5.58 2.65 -0.44
N SER A 251 5.77 3.84 -1.02
CA SER A 251 5.12 5.07 -0.57
C SER A 251 4.55 5.87 -1.74
N GLU A 252 3.74 6.88 -1.43
CA GLU A 252 3.21 7.81 -2.43
C GLU A 252 4.35 8.55 -3.15
N GLU A 253 5.33 9.04 -2.39
CA GLU A 253 6.47 9.80 -2.92
C GLU A 253 7.35 8.94 -3.85
N LEU A 254 7.50 7.64 -3.53
CA LEU A 254 8.20 6.70 -4.39
C LEU A 254 7.44 6.47 -5.71
N GLY A 255 6.12 6.33 -5.64
CA GLY A 255 5.27 6.22 -6.83
C GLY A 255 5.35 7.47 -7.70
N ASP A 256 5.28 8.67 -7.10
CA ASP A 256 5.38 9.96 -7.80
C ASP A 256 6.73 10.14 -8.49
N LEU A 257 7.81 9.68 -7.86
CA LEU A 257 9.15 9.68 -8.45
C LEU A 257 9.23 8.75 -9.67
N ILE A 258 8.69 7.53 -9.55
CA ILE A 258 8.74 6.53 -10.63
C ILE A 258 7.83 6.92 -11.79
N LYS A 259 6.67 7.55 -11.53
CA LYS A 259 5.68 7.93 -12.55
C LYS A 259 6.28 8.80 -13.66
N GLN A 260 7.28 9.62 -13.34
CA GLN A 260 7.98 10.48 -14.31
C GLN A 260 8.76 9.67 -15.37
N PHE A 261 9.11 8.42 -15.06
CA PHE A 261 9.88 7.54 -15.94
C PHE A 261 9.03 6.38 -16.49
N ASP A 262 8.16 5.81 -15.65
CA ASP A 262 7.32 4.66 -16.00
C ASP A 262 5.98 4.67 -15.23
N PRO A 263 4.88 5.10 -15.88
CA PRO A 263 3.55 5.12 -15.26
C PRO A 263 3.03 3.72 -14.88
N SER A 264 3.42 2.66 -15.60
CA SER A 264 2.95 1.29 -15.33
C SER A 264 3.61 0.74 -14.06
N LEU A 265 4.90 0.99 -13.90
CA LEU A 265 5.62 0.65 -12.67
C LEU A 265 5.11 1.45 -11.48
N ALA A 266 4.82 2.74 -11.67
CA ALA A 266 4.26 3.59 -10.61
C ALA A 266 2.92 3.07 -10.08
N LEU A 267 2.02 2.61 -10.96
CA LEU A 267 0.77 1.94 -10.55
C LEU A 267 1.03 0.76 -9.61
N SER A 268 2.04 -0.05 -9.92
CA SER A 268 2.44 -1.20 -9.08
C SER A 268 2.94 -0.79 -7.70
N VAL A 269 3.57 0.38 -7.59
CA VAL A 269 4.03 0.96 -6.33
C VAL A 269 2.86 1.54 -5.55
N TYR A 270 1.98 2.35 -6.16
CA TYR A 270 0.80 2.90 -5.47
C TYR A 270 -0.15 1.82 -4.95
N LEU A 271 -0.31 0.71 -5.68
CA LEU A 271 -1.09 -0.45 -5.23
C LEU A 271 -0.50 -1.07 -3.95
N ARG A 272 0.83 -1.21 -3.88
CA ARG A 272 1.53 -1.74 -2.70
C ARG A 272 1.58 -0.74 -1.54
N ALA A 273 1.65 0.56 -1.85
CA ALA A 273 1.64 1.65 -0.89
C ALA A 273 0.25 1.92 -0.29
N ASN A 274 -0.80 1.27 -0.82
CA ASN A 274 -2.20 1.48 -0.45
C ASN A 274 -2.61 2.95 -0.54
N VAL A 275 -2.41 3.57 -1.72
CA VAL A 275 -2.80 4.97 -2.01
C VAL A 275 -3.93 5.00 -3.05
N PRO A 276 -5.22 4.88 -2.64
CA PRO A 276 -6.31 4.64 -3.57
C PRO A 276 -6.50 5.74 -4.61
N HIS A 277 -6.34 7.01 -4.23
CA HIS A 277 -6.56 8.14 -5.14
C HIS A 277 -5.59 8.12 -6.33
N LYS A 278 -4.30 7.81 -6.10
CA LYS A 278 -3.28 7.71 -7.15
C LYS A 278 -3.48 6.47 -8.02
N VAL A 279 -3.87 5.35 -7.42
CA VAL A 279 -4.19 4.12 -8.17
C VAL A 279 -5.33 4.37 -9.15
N VAL A 280 -6.41 5.00 -8.68
CA VAL A 280 -7.57 5.36 -9.49
C VAL A 280 -7.18 6.34 -10.60
N LEU A 281 -6.40 7.37 -10.28
CA LEU A 281 -5.88 8.31 -11.28
C LEU A 281 -5.05 7.57 -12.36
N CYS A 282 -4.16 6.66 -11.97
CA CYS A 282 -3.37 5.88 -12.92
C CYS A 282 -4.22 4.95 -13.79
N PHE A 283 -5.27 4.34 -13.25
CA PHE A 283 -6.19 3.55 -14.07
C PHE A 283 -6.98 4.43 -15.05
N ALA A 284 -7.39 5.62 -14.63
CA ALA A 284 -8.09 6.59 -15.48
C ALA A 284 -7.19 7.06 -16.64
N GLU A 285 -5.97 7.51 -16.33
CA GLU A 285 -4.98 7.93 -17.34
C GLU A 285 -4.61 6.80 -18.31
N ALA A 286 -4.61 5.55 -17.85
CA ALA A 286 -4.36 4.37 -18.69
C ALA A 286 -5.60 3.90 -19.48
N GLY A 287 -6.77 4.53 -19.31
CA GLY A 287 -8.03 4.12 -19.94
C GLY A 287 -8.60 2.78 -19.42
N ASN A 288 -8.08 2.25 -18.31
CA ASN A 288 -8.48 0.95 -17.74
C ASN A 288 -9.66 1.10 -16.76
N PHE A 289 -10.78 1.64 -17.23
CA PHE A 289 -11.93 2.01 -16.37
C PHE A 289 -12.54 0.81 -15.62
N GLN A 290 -12.64 -0.36 -16.25
CA GLN A 290 -13.18 -1.55 -15.58
C GLN A 290 -12.36 -1.91 -14.33
N LYS A 291 -11.02 -1.85 -14.41
CA LYS A 291 -10.15 -2.11 -13.26
C LYS A 291 -10.25 -1.03 -12.20
N LEU A 292 -10.49 0.23 -12.60
CA LEU A 292 -10.72 1.36 -11.69
C LEU A 292 -11.90 1.07 -10.76
N PHE A 293 -13.08 0.76 -11.32
CA PHE A 293 -14.28 0.50 -10.52
C PHE A 293 -14.15 -0.76 -9.66
N LEU A 294 -13.57 -1.83 -10.21
CA LEU A 294 -13.30 -3.05 -9.45
C LEU A 294 -12.37 -2.80 -8.25
N TYR A 295 -11.32 -1.99 -8.44
CA TYR A 295 -10.42 -1.61 -7.37
C TYR A 295 -11.13 -0.75 -6.32
N ALA A 296 -11.84 0.31 -6.73
CA ALA A 296 -12.60 1.20 -5.87
C ALA A 296 -13.58 0.44 -4.97
N LYS A 297 -14.38 -0.46 -5.54
CA LYS A 297 -15.31 -1.35 -4.82
C LYS A 297 -14.57 -2.28 -3.83
N LYS A 298 -13.44 -2.86 -4.26
CA LYS A 298 -12.66 -3.80 -3.42
C LYS A 298 -12.03 -3.14 -2.19
N VAL A 299 -11.55 -1.90 -2.33
CA VAL A 299 -10.89 -1.18 -1.22
C VAL A 299 -11.85 -0.28 -0.43
N GLY A 300 -13.12 -0.18 -0.86
CA GLY A 300 -14.12 0.69 -0.23
C GLY A 300 -13.81 2.18 -0.40
N TYR A 301 -13.16 2.55 -1.50
CA TYR A 301 -12.84 3.94 -1.82
C TYR A 301 -13.82 4.47 -2.87
N THR A 302 -14.44 5.61 -2.60
CA THR A 302 -15.34 6.30 -3.54
C THR A 302 -14.60 7.50 -4.15
N PRO A 303 -14.16 7.43 -5.42
CA PRO A 303 -13.51 8.54 -6.09
C PRO A 303 -14.49 9.67 -6.40
N ASP A 304 -13.98 10.90 -6.51
CA ASP A 304 -14.70 11.99 -7.17
C ASP A 304 -14.63 11.79 -8.69
N TYR A 305 -15.62 11.06 -9.22
CA TYR A 305 -15.71 10.74 -10.64
C TYR A 305 -15.88 11.99 -11.52
N VAL A 306 -16.50 13.06 -11.02
CA VAL A 306 -16.70 14.31 -11.78
C VAL A 306 -15.37 15.03 -11.96
N SER A 307 -14.56 15.14 -10.90
CA SER A 307 -13.22 15.72 -10.98
C SER A 307 -12.28 14.88 -11.87
N LEU A 308 -12.39 13.55 -11.82
CA LEU A 308 -11.65 12.66 -12.72
C LEU A 308 -12.09 12.83 -14.18
N LEU A 309 -13.39 12.92 -14.44
CA LEU A 309 -13.94 13.17 -15.77
C LEU A 309 -13.47 14.50 -16.34
N ARG A 310 -13.44 15.56 -15.52
CA ARG A 310 -12.91 16.89 -15.93
C ARG A 310 -11.44 16.80 -16.34
N THR A 311 -10.64 16.02 -15.61
CA THR A 311 -9.22 15.79 -15.93
C THR A 311 -9.07 15.03 -17.25
N LEU A 312 -9.88 13.98 -17.45
CA LEU A 312 -9.87 13.18 -18.68
C LEU A 312 -10.39 13.97 -19.89
N ALA A 313 -11.45 14.76 -19.74
CA ALA A 313 -12.02 15.57 -20.83
C ALA A 313 -10.99 16.57 -21.38
N ARG A 314 -10.11 17.10 -20.53
CA ARG A 314 -9.00 17.96 -20.93
C ARG A 314 -7.87 17.22 -21.66
N GLN A 315 -7.55 16.00 -21.25
CA GLN A 315 -6.39 15.25 -21.76
C GLN A 315 -6.72 14.35 -22.94
N ASN A 316 -7.86 13.65 -22.87
CA ASN A 316 -8.32 12.67 -23.85
C ASN A 316 -9.87 12.68 -23.94
N PRO A 317 -10.43 13.50 -24.85
CA PRO A 317 -11.88 13.64 -25.05
C PRO A 317 -12.63 12.34 -25.34
N GLU A 318 -12.03 11.42 -26.11
CA GLU A 318 -12.67 10.16 -26.49
C GLU A 318 -12.84 9.25 -25.28
N GLN A 319 -11.79 9.14 -24.47
CA GLN A 319 -11.82 8.37 -23.23
C GLN A 319 -12.78 8.96 -22.19
N ALA A 320 -12.96 10.29 -22.17
CA ALA A 320 -13.91 10.94 -21.28
C ALA A 320 -15.36 10.50 -21.54
N GLY A 321 -15.77 10.37 -22.81
CA GLY A 321 -17.10 9.86 -23.17
C GLY A 321 -17.32 8.41 -22.71
N ASN A 322 -16.34 7.54 -22.92
CA ASN A 322 -16.39 6.15 -22.45
C ASN A 322 -16.43 6.06 -20.92
N PHE A 323 -15.68 6.92 -20.23
CA PHE A 323 -15.67 6.99 -18.76
C PHE A 323 -17.02 7.45 -18.21
N ALA A 324 -17.63 8.49 -18.81
CA ALA A 324 -18.96 8.96 -18.44
C ALA A 324 -20.01 7.83 -18.51
N GLN A 325 -20.02 7.04 -19.58
CA GLN A 325 -20.91 5.88 -19.71
C GLN A 325 -20.65 4.78 -18.66
N MET A 326 -19.39 4.57 -18.28
CA MET A 326 -19.03 3.58 -17.27
C MET A 326 -19.44 4.01 -15.85
N ILE A 327 -19.30 5.30 -15.53
CA ILE A 327 -19.75 5.88 -14.25
C ILE A 327 -21.23 5.54 -14.01
N THR A 328 -22.08 5.79 -15.01
CA THR A 328 -23.53 5.54 -14.89
C THR A 328 -23.90 4.05 -14.80
N LYS A 329 -23.08 3.15 -15.34
CA LYS A 329 -23.34 1.70 -15.30
C LYS A 329 -22.91 1.07 -13.99
N GLU A 330 -21.81 1.54 -13.41
CA GLU A 330 -21.19 0.93 -12.24
C GLU A 330 -21.66 1.57 -10.92
N ASP A 331 -22.18 2.80 -10.98
CA ASP A 331 -22.58 3.61 -9.82
C ASP A 331 -23.84 4.46 -10.13
N GLU A 332 -25.00 3.80 -10.21
CA GLU A 332 -26.30 4.43 -10.53
C GLU A 332 -26.78 5.41 -9.44
N GLU A 333 -26.38 5.24 -8.17
CA GLU A 333 -26.88 6.06 -7.05
C GLU A 333 -26.06 7.35 -6.81
N VAL A 334 -24.78 7.39 -7.21
CA VAL A 334 -23.86 8.49 -6.90
C VAL A 334 -23.78 9.55 -8.00
N SER A 335 -24.25 9.23 -9.21
CA SER A 335 -23.94 10.00 -10.41
C SER A 335 -25.03 11.02 -10.78
N ASP A 336 -24.80 12.31 -10.51
CA ASP A 336 -25.62 13.38 -11.07
C ASP A 336 -25.37 13.48 -12.59
N LEU A 337 -26.29 12.90 -13.36
CA LEU A 337 -26.26 12.90 -14.83
C LEU A 337 -26.14 14.31 -15.41
N GLY A 338 -26.74 15.31 -14.74
CA GLY A 338 -26.65 16.71 -15.15
C GLY A 338 -25.21 17.22 -15.09
N GLN A 339 -24.51 16.95 -13.99
CA GLN A 339 -23.12 17.35 -13.80
C GLN A 339 -22.16 16.67 -14.78
N ILE A 340 -22.40 15.40 -15.12
CA ILE A 340 -21.59 14.70 -16.14
C ILE A 340 -21.72 15.40 -17.49
N VAL A 341 -22.95 15.77 -17.88
CA VAL A 341 -23.20 16.51 -19.12
C VAL A 341 -22.61 17.90 -19.06
N ASP A 342 -22.71 18.61 -17.93
CA ASP A 342 -22.07 19.91 -17.72
C ASP A 342 -20.57 19.84 -18.00
N VAL A 343 -19.88 18.86 -17.42
CA VAL A 343 -18.43 18.67 -17.61
C VAL A 343 -18.08 18.36 -19.06
N LEU A 344 -18.83 17.49 -19.74
CA LEU A 344 -18.56 17.21 -21.17
C LEU A 344 -18.76 18.46 -22.04
N MET A 345 -19.78 19.28 -21.72
CA MET A 345 -20.07 20.52 -22.44
C MET A 345 -19.11 21.65 -22.11
N GLU A 346 -18.52 21.71 -20.89
CA GLU A 346 -17.44 22.64 -20.53
C GLU A 346 -16.25 22.55 -21.53
N TYR A 347 -15.98 21.36 -22.06
CA TYR A 347 -14.94 21.10 -23.07
C TYR A 347 -15.46 20.99 -24.51
N ASN A 348 -16.71 21.36 -24.76
CA ASN A 348 -17.36 21.32 -26.07
C ASN A 348 -17.39 19.91 -26.72
N LEU A 349 -17.53 18.86 -25.90
CA LEU A 349 -17.55 17.46 -26.37
C LEU A 349 -18.95 17.03 -26.82
N VAL A 350 -19.49 17.72 -27.81
CA VAL A 350 -20.89 17.57 -28.27
C VAL A 350 -21.22 16.12 -28.65
N GLN A 351 -20.36 15.46 -29.44
CA GLN A 351 -20.61 14.10 -29.91
C GLN A 351 -20.65 13.10 -28.75
N GLN A 352 -19.73 13.24 -27.80
CA GLN A 352 -19.62 12.40 -26.62
C GLN A 352 -20.82 12.62 -25.68
N SER A 353 -21.22 13.88 -25.45
CA SER A 353 -22.42 14.24 -24.70
C SER A 353 -23.68 13.64 -25.32
N THR A 354 -23.83 13.73 -26.65
CA THR A 354 -24.96 13.14 -27.38
C THR A 354 -24.97 11.63 -27.24
N ALA A 355 -23.84 10.95 -27.47
CA ALA A 355 -23.75 9.50 -27.32
C ALA A 355 -24.01 9.02 -25.89
N PHE A 356 -23.53 9.75 -24.89
CA PHE A 356 -23.78 9.49 -23.48
C PHE A 356 -25.28 9.61 -23.14
N LEU A 357 -25.90 10.74 -23.48
CA LEU A 357 -27.31 11.00 -23.22
C LEU A 357 -28.22 10.01 -23.95
N LEU A 358 -27.90 9.61 -25.18
CA LEU A 358 -28.66 8.60 -25.91
C LEU A 358 -28.64 7.22 -25.21
N ASP A 359 -27.51 6.81 -24.61
CA ASP A 359 -27.44 5.53 -23.87
C ASP A 359 -28.19 5.59 -22.54
N VAL A 360 -28.08 6.71 -21.82
CA VAL A 360 -28.71 6.87 -20.50
C VAL A 360 -30.23 7.05 -20.62
N LEU A 361 -30.70 7.84 -21.60
CA LEU A 361 -32.11 8.18 -21.76
C LEU A 361 -32.92 7.14 -22.54
N LYS A 362 -32.33 6.02 -22.97
CA LYS A 362 -32.97 5.01 -23.84
C LYS A 362 -34.28 4.41 -23.31
N HIS A 363 -34.55 4.57 -22.02
CA HIS A 363 -35.79 4.11 -21.38
C HIS A 363 -36.91 5.15 -21.35
N ASN A 364 -36.64 6.38 -21.85
CA ASN A 364 -37.59 7.48 -22.00
C ASN A 364 -38.44 7.72 -20.74
N ARG A 365 -37.79 7.88 -19.58
CA ARG A 365 -38.50 8.04 -18.31
C ARG A 365 -39.00 9.49 -18.15
N PRO A 366 -40.18 9.73 -17.54
CA PRO A 366 -40.69 11.08 -17.30
C PRO A 366 -39.76 11.97 -16.46
N GLU A 367 -39.09 11.36 -15.47
CA GLU A 367 -38.16 12.04 -14.56
C GLU A 367 -36.94 12.63 -15.28
N GLU A 368 -36.61 12.09 -16.46
CA GLU A 368 -35.46 12.48 -17.27
C GLU A 368 -35.82 13.58 -18.30
N GLY A 369 -37.05 14.10 -18.29
CA GLY A 369 -37.54 15.13 -19.22
C GLY A 369 -36.63 16.36 -19.38
N PRO A 370 -36.04 16.91 -18.30
CA PRO A 370 -35.05 17.99 -18.42
C PRO A 370 -33.80 17.58 -19.21
N LEU A 371 -33.29 16.37 -19.02
CA LEU A 371 -32.12 15.85 -19.75
C LEU A 371 -32.45 15.54 -21.22
N GLN A 372 -33.68 15.09 -21.52
CA GLN A 372 -34.16 14.94 -22.89
C GLN A 372 -34.20 16.29 -23.62
N THR A 373 -34.72 17.33 -22.96
CA THR A 373 -34.71 18.70 -23.49
C THR A 373 -33.29 19.16 -23.77
N ARG A 374 -32.38 18.91 -22.83
CA ARG A 374 -30.98 19.29 -22.94
C ARG A 374 -30.25 18.57 -24.09
N LEU A 375 -30.49 17.28 -24.29
CA LEU A 375 -29.96 16.51 -25.42
C LEU A 375 -30.35 17.16 -26.76
N LEU A 376 -31.63 17.49 -26.91
CA LEU A 376 -32.16 18.10 -28.12
C LEU A 376 -31.62 19.53 -28.31
N GLU A 377 -31.54 20.33 -27.25
CA GLU A 377 -30.98 21.67 -27.29
C GLU A 377 -29.51 21.67 -27.72
N ILE A 378 -28.68 20.78 -27.15
CA ILE A 378 -27.26 20.62 -27.52
C ILE A 378 -27.14 20.34 -29.02
N ASN A 379 -27.92 19.39 -29.55
CA ASN A 379 -27.83 19.01 -30.96
C ASN A 379 -28.48 20.04 -31.89
N LEU A 380 -29.57 20.72 -31.51
CA LEU A 380 -30.18 21.76 -32.34
C LEU A 380 -29.25 22.96 -32.52
N ASN A 381 -28.45 23.29 -31.50
CA ASN A 381 -27.49 24.38 -31.58
C ASN A 381 -26.19 23.99 -32.31
N ALA A 382 -25.70 22.75 -32.12
CA ALA A 382 -24.40 22.33 -32.65
C ALA A 382 -24.48 21.51 -33.95
N ALA A 383 -25.48 20.65 -34.10
CA ALA A 383 -25.64 19.71 -35.22
C ALA A 383 -27.13 19.42 -35.53
N PRO A 384 -27.86 20.35 -36.17
CA PRO A 384 -29.32 20.22 -36.40
C PRO A 384 -29.76 18.92 -37.07
N GLN A 385 -28.94 18.36 -37.96
CA GLN A 385 -29.22 17.09 -38.64
C GLN A 385 -29.32 15.91 -37.66
N VAL A 386 -28.52 15.91 -36.59
CA VAL A 386 -28.57 14.88 -35.54
C VAL A 386 -29.86 15.04 -34.72
N ALA A 387 -30.24 16.26 -34.39
CA ALA A 387 -31.50 16.54 -33.70
C ALA A 387 -32.71 16.12 -34.53
N ASP A 388 -32.72 16.38 -35.84
CA ASP A 388 -33.78 15.94 -36.76
C ASP A 388 -33.90 14.41 -36.78
N ALA A 389 -32.78 13.69 -36.80
CA ALA A 389 -32.79 12.23 -36.74
C ALA A 389 -33.32 11.69 -35.40
N ILE A 390 -32.92 12.30 -34.27
CA ILE A 390 -33.40 11.91 -32.93
C ILE A 390 -34.91 12.13 -32.82
N LEU A 391 -35.40 13.31 -33.23
CA LEU A 391 -36.83 13.64 -33.24
C LEU A 391 -37.62 12.78 -34.23
N GLY A 392 -37.01 12.42 -35.36
CA GLY A 392 -37.62 11.58 -36.39
C GLY A 392 -37.80 10.12 -36.01
N ASN A 393 -37.00 9.62 -35.07
CA ASN A 393 -37.10 8.26 -34.57
C ASN A 393 -38.06 8.13 -33.38
N ASP A 394 -38.74 9.20 -32.98
CA ASP A 394 -39.69 9.23 -31.84
C ASP A 394 -39.13 8.62 -30.55
N MET A 395 -37.82 8.81 -30.30
CA MET A 395 -37.10 8.18 -29.17
C MET A 395 -37.49 8.74 -27.80
N PHE A 396 -38.01 9.97 -27.74
CA PHE A 396 -38.25 10.72 -26.51
C PHE A 396 -39.63 11.39 -26.53
N SER A 397 -40.29 11.49 -25.36
CA SER A 397 -41.64 12.08 -25.27
C SER A 397 -41.84 13.09 -24.15
N HIS A 398 -40.88 13.25 -23.24
CA HIS A 398 -41.03 14.00 -21.99
C HIS A 398 -40.26 15.33 -21.95
N TYR A 399 -39.63 15.73 -23.06
CA TYR A 399 -38.94 17.02 -23.19
C TYR A 399 -39.90 18.21 -23.30
N ASP A 400 -39.38 19.42 -23.08
CA ASP A 400 -40.13 20.67 -23.26
C ASP A 400 -40.40 20.93 -24.76
N LYS A 401 -41.58 20.51 -25.21
CA LYS A 401 -42.00 20.62 -26.61
C LYS A 401 -42.03 22.06 -27.10
N MET A 402 -42.45 23.01 -26.27
CA MET A 402 -42.54 24.42 -26.68
C MET A 402 -41.15 25.00 -26.93
N HIS A 403 -40.22 24.75 -26.00
CA HIS A 403 -38.85 25.20 -26.14
C HIS A 403 -38.14 24.56 -27.35
N ILE A 404 -38.27 23.25 -27.51
CA ILE A 404 -37.68 22.52 -28.64
C ILE A 404 -38.29 22.95 -29.98
N ALA A 405 -39.59 23.23 -30.05
CA ALA A 405 -40.23 23.73 -31.27
C ALA A 405 -39.61 25.06 -31.75
N GLN A 406 -39.36 25.99 -30.82
CA GLN A 406 -38.72 27.27 -31.13
C GLN A 406 -37.28 27.10 -31.63
N LEU A 407 -36.51 26.16 -31.05
CA LEU A 407 -35.16 25.85 -31.50
C LEU A 407 -35.15 25.17 -32.88
N CYS A 408 -36.08 24.25 -33.15
CA CYS A 408 -36.27 23.65 -34.47
C CYS A 408 -36.58 24.70 -35.54
N GLU A 409 -37.45 25.68 -35.25
CA GLU A 409 -37.76 26.77 -36.18
C GLU A 409 -36.51 27.63 -36.48
N LYS A 410 -35.73 27.96 -35.45
CA LYS A 410 -34.45 28.68 -35.61
C LYS A 410 -33.42 27.89 -36.43
N ALA A 411 -33.40 26.57 -36.28
CA ALA A 411 -32.50 25.67 -37.02
C ALA A 411 -33.00 25.35 -38.45
N GLY A 412 -34.15 25.87 -38.88
CA GLY A 412 -34.73 25.62 -40.21
C GLY A 412 -35.49 24.29 -40.33
N LEU A 413 -35.71 23.57 -39.23
CA LEU A 413 -36.41 22.28 -39.15
C LEU A 413 -37.91 22.49 -38.90
N LEU A 414 -38.60 23.16 -39.83
CA LEU A 414 -40.00 23.57 -39.66
C LEU A 414 -40.98 22.40 -39.47
N GLN A 415 -40.73 21.26 -40.10
CA GLN A 415 -41.55 20.04 -39.90
C GLN A 415 -41.50 19.58 -38.43
N ARG A 416 -40.31 19.58 -37.82
CA ARG A 416 -40.11 19.20 -36.42
C ARG A 416 -40.65 20.24 -35.45
N ALA A 417 -40.57 21.53 -35.81
CA ALA A 417 -41.19 22.60 -35.04
C ALA A 417 -42.72 22.41 -34.96
N LEU A 418 -43.37 22.14 -36.08
CA LEU A 418 -44.82 21.91 -36.15
C LEU A 418 -45.27 20.66 -35.38
N GLN A 419 -44.49 19.59 -35.35
CA GLN A 419 -44.80 18.40 -34.54
C GLN A 419 -44.81 18.69 -33.04
N ASN A 420 -44.07 19.69 -32.60
CA ASN A 420 -43.89 20.02 -31.20
C ASN A 420 -44.76 21.20 -30.72
N TYR A 421 -45.20 22.07 -31.62
CA TYR A 421 -46.15 23.12 -31.25
C TYR A 421 -47.50 22.55 -30.83
N THR A 422 -47.96 23.02 -29.68
CA THR A 422 -49.29 22.70 -29.13
C THR A 422 -50.25 23.89 -29.21
N ASP A 423 -49.74 25.12 -29.31
CA ASP A 423 -50.53 26.34 -29.45
C ASP A 423 -50.95 26.57 -30.91
N LEU A 424 -52.23 26.84 -31.12
CA LEU A 424 -52.82 27.11 -32.43
C LEU A 424 -52.23 28.35 -33.12
N TYR A 425 -51.77 29.34 -32.35
CA TYR A 425 -51.13 30.55 -32.86
C TYR A 425 -49.76 30.25 -33.47
N ASP A 426 -48.92 29.49 -32.76
CA ASP A 426 -47.59 29.10 -33.24
C ASP A 426 -47.68 28.14 -34.43
N ILE A 427 -48.63 27.18 -34.41
CA ILE A 427 -48.91 26.31 -35.56
C ILE A 427 -49.28 27.15 -36.78
N LYS A 428 -50.21 28.11 -36.65
CA LYS A 428 -50.59 28.98 -37.78
C LYS A 428 -49.41 29.79 -38.31
N ARG A 429 -48.56 30.34 -37.44
CA ARG A 429 -47.38 31.12 -37.84
C ARG A 429 -46.42 30.26 -38.67
N ALA A 430 -46.08 29.07 -38.18
CA ALA A 430 -45.11 28.19 -38.82
C ALA A 430 -45.65 27.52 -40.10
N VAL A 431 -46.93 27.15 -40.15
CA VAL A 431 -47.56 26.52 -41.33
C VAL A 431 -47.59 27.47 -42.55
N VAL A 432 -47.65 28.79 -42.36
CA VAL A 432 -47.67 29.76 -43.47
C VAL A 432 -46.40 29.68 -44.34
N GLN A 433 -45.29 29.17 -43.80
CA GLN A 433 -44.05 28.94 -44.55
C GLN A 433 -44.08 27.62 -45.34
N THR A 434 -45.19 27.36 -46.05
CA THR A 434 -45.45 26.10 -46.78
C THR A 434 -44.38 25.73 -47.80
N HIS A 435 -43.68 26.72 -48.38
CA HIS A 435 -42.60 26.52 -49.35
C HIS A 435 -41.35 25.81 -48.78
N LEU A 436 -41.20 25.74 -47.46
CA LEU A 436 -40.09 25.07 -46.77
C LEU A 436 -40.49 23.71 -46.17
N ILE A 437 -41.74 23.28 -46.39
CA ILE A 437 -42.32 22.06 -45.81
C ILE A 437 -42.59 21.06 -46.94
N ASN A 438 -42.29 19.78 -46.69
CA ASN A 438 -42.63 18.72 -47.64
C ASN A 438 -44.16 18.63 -47.80
N SER A 439 -44.64 18.66 -49.06
CA SER A 439 -46.07 18.71 -49.38
C SER A 439 -46.84 17.50 -48.88
N ASP A 440 -46.27 16.31 -49.01
CA ASP A 440 -46.94 15.06 -48.65
C ASP A 440 -47.02 14.91 -47.13
N TRP A 441 -45.96 15.31 -46.42
CA TRP A 441 -45.95 15.38 -44.97
C TRP A 441 -46.98 16.40 -44.43
N LEU A 442 -47.06 17.59 -45.03
CA LEU A 442 -47.99 18.64 -44.60
C LEU A 442 -49.46 18.22 -44.74
N VAL A 443 -49.80 17.49 -45.81
CA VAL A 443 -51.15 16.94 -46.01
C VAL A 443 -51.49 15.94 -44.90
N GLY A 444 -50.57 15.03 -44.57
CA GLY A 444 -50.77 14.07 -43.47
C GLY A 444 -50.86 14.73 -42.10
N TYR A 445 -50.05 15.75 -41.83
CA TYR A 445 -50.08 16.50 -40.57
C TYR A 445 -51.41 17.25 -40.35
N LEU A 446 -52.02 17.79 -41.41
CA LEU A 446 -53.28 18.56 -41.34
C LEU A 446 -54.55 17.68 -41.37
N GLU A 447 -54.43 16.39 -41.70
CA GLU A 447 -55.56 15.46 -41.81
C GLU A 447 -56.39 15.31 -40.52
N PRO A 448 -55.80 15.19 -39.31
CA PRO A 448 -56.55 15.16 -38.05
C PRO A 448 -57.30 16.47 -37.76
N TYR A 449 -56.75 17.60 -38.20
CA TYR A 449 -57.38 18.92 -38.03
C TYR A 449 -58.59 19.11 -38.97
N ARG A 450 -58.61 18.45 -40.14
CA ARG A 450 -59.79 18.42 -41.02
C ARG A 450 -60.97 17.69 -40.36
N ALA A 451 -60.73 16.58 -39.66
CA ALA A 451 -61.78 15.82 -38.98
C ALA A 451 -62.43 16.61 -37.83
N ASN A 452 -61.64 17.33 -37.03
CA ASN A 452 -62.16 18.17 -35.93
C ASN A 452 -62.94 19.40 -36.44
N THR A 453 -62.54 19.97 -37.57
CA THR A 453 -63.26 21.09 -38.19
C THR A 453 -64.64 20.65 -38.72
N LEU A 454 -64.74 19.41 -39.22
CA LEU A 454 -66.01 18.80 -39.64
C LEU A 454 -66.92 18.45 -38.44
N MET A 455 -66.36 17.96 -37.32
CA MET A 455 -67.15 17.71 -36.10
C MET A 455 -67.66 18.98 -35.40
N SER A 456 -66.92 20.10 -35.46
CA SER A 456 -67.41 21.38 -34.95
C SER A 456 -68.54 21.96 -35.81
N ALA A 457 -68.51 21.72 -37.13
CA ALA A 457 -69.56 22.13 -38.04
C ALA A 457 -70.85 21.29 -37.89
N SER A 458 -70.74 20.00 -37.53
CA SER A 458 -71.90 19.12 -37.36
C SER A 458 -72.65 19.28 -36.03
N LYS A 459 -72.13 20.07 -35.08
CA LYS A 459 -72.84 20.41 -33.82
C LYS A 459 -73.61 21.73 -33.88
N GLN A 460 -73.58 22.43 -35.01
CA GLN A 460 -74.29 23.69 -35.26
C GLN A 460 -75.37 23.60 -36.35
N CYS A 461 -75.81 22.40 -36.72
CA CYS A 461 -77.01 22.18 -37.53
C CYS A 461 -78.10 21.45 -36.74
#